data_AF-A8Q9F7-F1
#
_entry.id   AF-A8Q9F7-F1
#
_cell.length_a   1.000
_cell.length_b   1.000
_cell.length_c   1.000
_cell.angle_alpha   90.00
_cell.angle_beta   90.00
_cell.angle_gamma   90.00
#
_symmetry.space_group_name_H-M   'P 1'
#
loop_
_entity.id
_entity.type
_entity.pdbx_description
1 polymer ?
#
loop_
_entity_poly.entity_id
_entity_poly.type
_entity_poly.pdbx_seq_one_letter_code
_entity_poly.pdbx_strand_id
1 'polypeptide(L)'
;MSMPLLRMSLRAPMPMPLRQRAISTARARQAPVQQPIERLGSGAPVAVHTDGTPIMPPLHSLGHAMSTNEQQRTTVPSRRERRGAKKQQRIMTRETRKRNTIAARLGVADKKLSPYVRTDQQFKMFKPITKSIRWLRYPLSPNLHRGRPVRELTIPKRGSGGRNHHGHITVRGRGGGHRRRLRLVDFYRWEPGEQRVVRLEYDPSPQCATISTDPATTRDGSLEL
;
A
#
# COMPACT_ATOMS: atom_id res chain seq x y z
N MET A 1 -5.69 15.03 -63.35
CA MET A 1 -6.57 15.93 -62.57
C MET A 1 -6.08 15.92 -61.12
N SER A 2 -5.55 17.05 -60.66
CA SER A 2 -4.87 17.22 -59.36
C SER A 2 -5.88 17.49 -58.25
N MET A 3 -5.99 16.61 -57.25
CA MET A 3 -6.80 16.82 -56.05
C MET A 3 -5.98 17.59 -55.00
N PRO A 4 -6.51 18.66 -54.39
CA PRO A 4 -5.79 19.44 -53.38
C PRO A 4 -5.87 18.78 -52.00
N LEU A 5 -4.74 18.72 -51.30
CA LEU A 5 -4.64 18.26 -49.92
C LEU A 5 -5.25 19.30 -48.96
N LEU A 6 -6.31 18.91 -48.25
CA LEU A 6 -6.93 19.69 -47.19
C LEU A 6 -6.04 19.71 -45.95
N ARG A 7 -5.40 20.85 -45.66
CA ARG A 7 -4.51 21.04 -44.51
C ARG A 7 -5.35 21.28 -43.25
N MET A 8 -5.64 20.22 -42.48
CA MET A 8 -6.28 20.33 -41.17
C MET A 8 -5.34 21.02 -40.18
N SER A 9 -5.71 22.22 -39.72
CA SER A 9 -4.97 22.94 -38.67
C SER A 9 -5.28 22.32 -37.30
N LEU A 10 -4.29 21.66 -36.71
CA LEU A 10 -4.34 21.21 -35.32
C LEU A 10 -4.14 22.43 -34.41
N ARG A 11 -5.23 23.02 -33.94
CA ARG A 11 -5.20 24.03 -32.87
C ARG A 11 -4.94 23.31 -31.55
N ALA A 12 -3.76 23.51 -30.97
CA ALA A 12 -3.41 22.98 -29.66
C ALA A 12 -4.37 23.52 -28.56
N PRO A 13 -4.81 22.70 -27.60
CA PRO A 13 -5.61 23.17 -26.48
C PRO A 13 -4.76 24.04 -25.54
N MET A 14 -5.27 25.23 -25.22
CA MET A 14 -4.65 26.16 -24.27
C MET A 14 -4.64 25.53 -22.85
N PRO A 15 -3.54 25.69 -22.08
CA PRO A 15 -3.51 25.20 -20.70
C PRO A 15 -4.39 26.08 -19.80
N MET A 16 -5.38 25.47 -19.16
CA MET A 16 -6.19 26.11 -18.11
C MET A 16 -5.33 26.31 -16.85
N PRO A 17 -5.31 27.51 -16.22
CA PRO A 17 -4.58 27.72 -14.98
C PRO A 17 -5.24 26.94 -13.83
N LEU A 18 -4.45 26.13 -13.13
CA LEU A 18 -4.84 25.47 -11.89
C LEU A 18 -5.16 26.53 -10.84
N ARG A 19 -6.44 26.67 -10.48
CA ARG A 19 -6.88 27.42 -9.28
C ARG A 19 -6.16 26.86 -8.06
N GLN A 20 -5.25 27.65 -7.50
CA GLN A 20 -4.61 27.38 -6.23
C GLN A 20 -5.69 27.31 -5.14
N ARG A 21 -6.00 26.12 -4.65
CA ARG A 21 -6.75 25.97 -3.40
C ARG A 21 -5.79 26.31 -2.27
N ALA A 22 -5.92 27.53 -1.75
CA ALA A 22 -5.29 27.94 -0.50
C ALA A 22 -5.71 26.95 0.61
N ILE A 23 -4.76 26.15 1.07
CA ILE A 23 -4.90 25.38 2.30
C ILE A 23 -4.78 26.42 3.42
N SER A 24 -5.90 26.71 4.09
CA SER A 24 -5.96 27.59 5.25
C SER A 24 -5.07 27.04 6.37
N THR A 25 -3.85 27.53 6.48
CA THR A 25 -3.00 27.34 7.66
C THR A 25 -3.38 28.38 8.70
N ALA A 26 -4.36 28.08 9.54
CA ALA A 26 -4.61 28.84 10.76
C ALA A 26 -5.39 28.02 11.79
N ARG A 27 -4.65 27.37 12.70
CA ARG A 27 -4.89 27.51 14.16
C ARG A 27 -3.74 26.87 14.92
N ALA A 28 -2.71 27.69 15.19
CA ALA A 28 -1.83 27.43 16.32
C ALA A 28 -2.71 27.41 17.57
N ARG A 29 -2.95 26.22 18.14
CA ARG A 29 -3.53 26.12 19.48
C ARG A 29 -2.42 26.53 20.44
N GLN A 30 -2.54 27.74 20.98
CA GLN A 30 -1.82 28.15 22.18
C GLN A 30 -2.03 27.06 23.24
N ALA A 31 -0.92 26.53 23.75
CA ALA A 31 -0.97 25.69 24.94
C ALA A 31 -1.53 26.56 26.08
N PRO A 32 -2.49 26.06 26.88
CA PRO A 32 -2.95 26.81 28.04
C PRO A 32 -1.77 26.96 29.00
N VAL A 33 -1.44 28.22 29.31
CA VAL A 33 -0.58 28.59 30.42
C VAL A 33 -1.24 28.03 31.67
N GLN A 34 -0.65 26.99 32.26
CA GLN A 34 -1.05 26.55 33.59
C GLN A 34 -0.64 27.67 34.56
N GLN A 35 -1.63 28.33 35.14
CA GLN A 35 -1.37 29.18 36.29
C GLN A 35 -0.94 28.28 37.47
N PRO A 36 -0.01 28.74 38.33
CA PRO A 36 0.28 28.03 39.56
C PRO A 36 -0.99 28.01 40.40
N ILE A 37 -1.52 26.81 40.66
CA ILE A 37 -2.57 26.63 41.64
C ILE A 37 -1.90 26.82 43.00
N GLU A 38 -1.97 28.03 43.54
CA GLU A 38 -1.78 28.22 44.98
C GLU A 38 -2.94 27.50 45.67
N ARG A 39 -2.62 26.36 46.32
CA ARG A 39 -3.53 25.70 47.24
C ARG A 39 -3.68 26.59 48.48
N LEU A 40 -4.63 27.51 48.45
CA LEU A 40 -5.22 28.07 49.66
C LEU A 40 -6.26 27.08 50.19
N GLY A 41 -6.07 26.64 51.44
CA GLY A 41 -7.15 26.07 52.25
C GLY A 41 -7.04 24.56 52.52
N SER A 42 -6.24 24.20 53.52
CA SER A 42 -6.56 23.07 54.40
C SER A 42 -6.26 23.47 55.83
N GLY A 43 -7.01 24.44 56.35
CA GLY A 43 -7.07 24.69 57.79
C GLY A 43 -7.97 23.65 58.42
N ALA A 44 -7.42 22.77 59.26
CA ALA A 44 -8.23 21.94 60.16
C ALA A 44 -8.96 22.87 61.17
N PRO A 45 -10.21 22.59 61.57
CA PRO A 45 -10.91 23.44 62.53
C PRO A 45 -10.19 23.36 63.88
N VAL A 46 -9.62 24.47 64.33
CA VAL A 46 -9.09 24.61 65.69
C VAL A 46 -10.26 25.00 66.58
N ALA A 47 -10.45 24.29 67.68
CA ALA A 47 -11.48 24.63 68.67
C ALA A 47 -11.15 26.01 69.28
N VAL A 48 -12.11 26.93 69.21
CA VAL A 48 -12.00 28.31 69.70
C VAL A 48 -12.89 28.45 70.93
N HIS A 49 -12.46 29.22 71.94
CA HIS A 49 -13.35 29.63 73.03
C HIS A 49 -14.43 30.61 72.50
N THR A 50 -15.55 30.78 73.22
CA THR A 50 -16.68 31.64 72.80
C THR A 50 -16.29 33.10 72.51
N ASP A 51 -15.14 33.53 73.02
CA ASP A 51 -14.65 34.90 72.90
C ASP A 51 -13.54 35.05 71.82
N GLY A 52 -13.33 34.01 70.99
CA GLY A 52 -12.56 34.12 69.75
C GLY A 52 -11.04 33.90 69.82
N THR A 53 -10.49 33.48 70.97
CA THR A 53 -9.04 33.20 71.10
C THR A 53 -8.68 31.73 70.81
N PRO A 54 -7.64 31.45 70.00
CA PRO A 54 -7.25 30.08 69.66
C PRO A 54 -6.37 29.41 70.75
N ILE A 55 -6.64 28.14 71.05
CA ILE A 55 -5.86 27.32 72.01
C ILE A 55 -4.63 26.75 71.29
N MET A 56 -3.41 27.13 71.69
CA MET A 56 -2.18 26.50 71.22
C MET A 56 -1.67 25.42 72.20
N PRO A 57 -1.15 24.28 71.74
CA PRO A 57 -0.50 23.31 72.62
C PRO A 57 0.94 23.73 72.98
N PRO A 58 1.48 23.33 74.16
CA PRO A 58 2.77 23.80 74.63
C PRO A 58 3.96 23.17 73.88
N LEU A 59 5.00 23.98 73.65
CA LEU A 59 6.26 23.59 73.00
C LEU A 59 7.17 22.82 73.97
N HIS A 60 7.58 21.61 73.62
CA HIS A 60 8.69 20.90 74.27
C HIS A 60 9.88 20.79 73.31
N SER A 61 11.02 21.33 73.75
CA SER A 61 12.32 21.27 73.09
C SER A 61 12.92 19.86 73.11
N LEU A 62 13.69 19.46 72.09
CA LEU A 62 14.91 18.64 72.19
C LEU A 62 15.51 18.40 70.79
N GLY A 63 16.74 18.86 70.56
CA GLY A 63 17.49 18.62 69.33
C GLY A 63 18.16 17.25 69.30
N HIS A 64 18.44 16.71 68.11
CA HIS A 64 19.40 15.62 67.87
C HIS A 64 20.12 15.82 66.52
N ALA A 65 21.44 15.65 66.58
CA ALA A 65 22.43 16.00 65.57
C ALA A 65 22.34 15.17 64.27
N MET A 66 22.69 15.81 63.15
CA MET A 66 22.85 15.17 61.85
C MET A 66 24.15 14.35 61.80
N SER A 67 24.02 13.04 61.64
CA SER A 67 25.11 12.14 61.24
C SER A 67 25.05 11.95 59.73
N THR A 68 26.01 12.55 59.02
CA THR A 68 26.26 12.33 57.59
C THR A 68 26.78 10.92 57.35
N ASN A 69 25.92 10.04 56.84
CA ASN A 69 26.36 8.79 56.22
C ASN A 69 25.63 8.64 54.89
N GLU A 70 26.10 9.40 53.88
CA GLU A 70 25.73 9.21 52.48
C GLU A 70 26.35 7.91 51.97
N GLN A 71 25.72 6.81 52.35
CA GLN A 71 25.94 5.52 51.72
C GLN A 71 25.50 5.66 50.26
N GLN A 72 26.49 5.56 49.36
CA GLN A 72 26.34 5.54 47.92
C GLN A 72 25.31 4.48 47.51
N ARG A 73 24.03 4.87 47.36
CA ARG A 73 23.05 4.03 46.69
C ARG A 73 23.53 3.86 45.26
N THR A 74 23.93 2.66 44.87
CA THR A 74 24.00 2.29 43.46
C THR A 74 22.59 2.44 42.90
N THR A 75 22.30 3.58 42.28
CA THR A 75 20.98 3.87 41.72
C THR A 75 20.81 2.99 40.49
N VAL A 76 20.24 1.81 40.69
CA VAL A 76 19.85 0.96 39.57
C VAL A 76 18.93 1.79 38.68
N PRO A 77 19.29 2.01 37.41
CA PRO A 77 18.59 2.95 36.57
C PRO A 77 17.12 2.54 36.45
N SER A 78 16.25 3.54 36.52
CA SER A 78 14.82 3.34 36.43
C SER A 78 14.47 2.58 35.16
N ARG A 79 13.40 1.78 35.19
CA ARG A 79 12.87 1.08 34.00
C ARG A 79 12.69 2.03 32.81
N ARG A 80 12.37 3.31 33.09
CA ARG A 80 12.25 4.37 32.08
C ARG A 80 13.59 4.72 31.45
N GLU A 81 14.64 4.90 32.25
CA GLU A 81 16.00 5.21 31.80
C GLU A 81 16.59 4.06 30.99
N ARG A 82 16.43 2.82 31.48
CA ARG A 82 16.83 1.61 30.73
C ARG A 82 16.15 1.52 29.36
N ARG A 83 14.85 1.83 29.28
CA ARG A 83 14.12 1.87 28.00
C ARG A 83 14.61 3.00 27.09
N GLY A 84 14.90 4.17 27.66
CA GLY A 84 15.49 5.31 26.97
C GLY A 84 16.85 4.99 26.36
N ALA A 85 17.77 4.47 27.16
CA ALA A 85 19.11 4.05 26.74
C ALA A 85 19.05 2.98 25.65
N LYS A 86 18.19 1.96 25.80
CA LYS A 86 18.01 0.92 24.77
C LYS A 86 17.44 1.48 23.47
N LYS A 87 16.57 2.50 23.53
CA LYS A 87 16.04 3.19 22.35
C LYS A 87 17.13 4.02 21.66
N GLN A 88 17.94 4.75 22.43
CA GLN A 88 19.07 5.55 21.92
C GLN A 88 20.12 4.65 21.27
N GLN A 89 20.51 3.55 21.91
CA GLN A 89 21.41 2.56 21.33
C GLN A 89 20.88 2.06 19.97
N ARG A 90 19.59 1.69 19.87
CA ARG A 90 18.99 1.28 18.59
C ARG A 90 19.05 2.36 17.52
N ILE A 91 18.83 3.63 17.88
CA ILE A 91 18.92 4.76 16.96
C ILE A 91 20.37 4.92 16.48
N MET A 92 21.33 4.96 17.42
CA MET A 92 22.76 5.08 17.13
C MET A 92 23.24 3.93 16.23
N THR A 93 22.95 2.68 16.57
CA THR A 93 23.34 1.52 15.73
C THR A 93 22.76 1.62 14.32
N ARG A 94 21.53 2.12 14.18
CA ARG A 94 20.88 2.30 12.87
C ARG A 94 21.57 3.39 12.05
N GLU A 95 21.97 4.49 12.67
CA GLU A 95 22.73 5.55 12.02
C GLU A 95 24.14 5.11 11.62
N THR A 96 24.86 4.43 12.52
CA THR A 96 26.19 3.88 12.24
C THR A 96 26.14 2.94 11.05
N ARG A 97 25.13 2.06 10.96
CA ARG A 97 24.91 1.19 9.79
C ARG A 97 24.70 1.97 8.49
N LYS A 98 23.91 3.05 8.52
CA LYS A 98 23.66 3.90 7.33
C LYS A 98 24.92 4.64 6.89
N ARG A 99 25.74 5.11 7.84
CA ARG A 99 27.02 5.78 7.53
C ARG A 99 28.06 4.79 6.98
N ASN A 100 28.07 3.55 7.47
CA ASN A 100 29.09 2.55 7.12
C ASN A 100 28.86 1.80 5.79
N THR A 101 27.74 2.01 5.10
CA THR A 101 27.55 1.45 3.75
C THR A 101 28.53 2.02 2.73
N ILE A 102 29.00 1.19 1.79
CA ILE A 102 29.96 1.56 0.74
C ILE A 102 29.50 2.80 -0.04
N ALA A 103 28.21 2.89 -0.41
CA ALA A 103 27.64 4.05 -1.10
C ALA A 103 27.74 5.36 -0.28
N ALA A 104 27.56 5.28 1.04
CA ALA A 104 27.68 6.43 1.94
C ALA A 104 29.14 6.90 2.10
N ARG A 105 30.11 5.95 2.10
CA ARG A 105 31.55 6.28 2.10
C ARG A 105 32.01 6.93 0.80
N LEU A 106 31.44 6.48 -0.33
CA LEU A 106 31.76 6.99 -1.67
C LEU A 106 31.02 8.30 -2.01
N GLY A 107 30.21 8.86 -1.10
CA GLY A 107 29.47 10.10 -1.34
C GLY A 107 28.39 10.00 -2.44
N VAL A 108 28.08 8.80 -2.91
CA VAL A 108 27.08 8.56 -3.95
C VAL A 108 25.70 8.56 -3.31
N ALA A 109 24.84 9.48 -3.76
CA ALA A 109 23.45 9.55 -3.29
C ALA A 109 22.67 8.29 -3.71
N ASP A 110 22.53 7.35 -2.77
CA ASP A 110 21.86 6.08 -2.99
C ASP A 110 20.32 6.29 -2.98
N LYS A 111 19.75 6.79 -4.08
CA LYS A 111 18.29 6.91 -4.26
C LYS A 111 17.68 5.52 -4.52
N LYS A 112 17.70 4.63 -3.51
CA LYS A 112 17.02 3.32 -3.58
C LYS A 112 15.51 3.48 -3.49
N LEU A 113 14.90 3.95 -4.57
CA LEU A 113 13.45 3.89 -4.73
C LEU A 113 13.07 2.44 -5.04
N SER A 114 12.27 1.84 -4.16
CA SER A 114 11.66 0.55 -4.51
C SER A 114 10.72 0.74 -5.69
N PRO A 115 10.82 -0.10 -6.74
CA PRO A 115 9.97 0.02 -7.91
C PRO A 115 8.51 -0.22 -7.53
N TYR A 116 7.59 0.37 -8.29
CA TYR A 116 6.16 0.17 -8.08
C TYR A 116 5.76 -1.28 -8.32
N VAL A 117 6.29 -1.88 -9.39
CA VAL A 117 6.15 -3.30 -9.70
C VAL A 117 7.36 -4.05 -9.16
N ARG A 118 7.11 -5.12 -8.41
CA ARG A 118 8.13 -6.07 -7.97
C ARG A 118 7.85 -7.39 -8.66
N THR A 119 8.78 -7.85 -9.47
CA THR A 119 8.67 -9.13 -10.16
C THR A 119 9.53 -10.14 -9.42
N ASP A 120 8.90 -11.20 -8.96
CA ASP A 120 9.55 -12.44 -8.54
C ASP A 120 9.64 -13.38 -9.76
N GLN A 121 10.35 -14.51 -9.66
CA GLN A 121 10.47 -15.46 -10.76
C GLN A 121 9.10 -15.94 -11.29
N GLN A 122 8.13 -16.12 -10.39
CA GLN A 122 6.81 -16.65 -10.73
C GLN A 122 5.68 -15.62 -10.66
N PHE A 123 5.81 -14.58 -9.83
CA PHE A 123 4.70 -13.66 -9.52
C PHE A 123 5.08 -12.19 -9.69
N LYS A 124 4.13 -11.41 -10.19
CA LYS A 124 4.15 -9.95 -10.17
C LYS A 124 3.39 -9.43 -8.96
N MET A 125 4.07 -8.63 -8.16
CA MET A 125 3.54 -7.94 -6.97
C MET A 125 3.70 -6.44 -7.13
N PHE A 126 3.02 -5.67 -6.28
CA PHE A 126 3.08 -4.21 -6.29
C PHE A 126 3.54 -3.65 -4.95
N LYS A 127 4.03 -2.43 -4.98
CA LYS A 127 4.24 -1.63 -3.77
C LYS A 127 2.89 -1.50 -3.03
N PRO A 128 2.81 -1.85 -1.74
CA PRO A 128 1.55 -1.87 -1.00
C PRO A 128 1.11 -0.45 -0.61
N ILE A 129 0.71 0.35 -1.60
CA ILE A 129 0.25 1.74 -1.42
C ILE A 129 -1.15 1.77 -0.80
N THR A 130 -2.03 0.86 -1.22
CA THR A 130 -3.39 0.70 -0.68
C THR A 130 -3.54 -0.66 0.00
N LYS A 131 -4.49 -0.78 0.94
CA LYS A 131 -4.77 -2.04 1.65
C LYS A 131 -5.14 -3.17 0.68
N SER A 132 -5.91 -2.87 -0.36
CA SER A 132 -6.41 -3.83 -1.35
C SER A 132 -5.30 -4.46 -2.21
N ILE A 133 -4.23 -3.71 -2.49
CA ILE A 133 -3.13 -4.17 -3.36
C ILE A 133 -2.07 -4.97 -2.59
N ARG A 134 -2.07 -4.90 -1.24
CA ARG A 134 -1.05 -5.55 -0.39
C ARG A 134 -0.90 -7.06 -0.64
N TRP A 135 -2.01 -7.74 -0.88
CA TRP A 135 -2.07 -9.20 -1.06
C TRP A 135 -2.27 -9.61 -2.52
N LEU A 136 -2.33 -8.65 -3.44
CA LEU A 136 -2.54 -8.91 -4.86
C LEU A 136 -1.27 -9.49 -5.48
N ARG A 137 -1.39 -10.70 -6.03
CA ARG A 137 -0.33 -11.41 -6.74
C ARG A 137 -0.84 -11.87 -8.09
N TYR A 138 -0.14 -11.50 -9.15
CA TYR A 138 -0.42 -12.00 -10.50
C TYR A 138 0.62 -13.04 -10.89
N PRO A 139 0.23 -14.17 -11.51
CA PRO A 139 1.20 -15.05 -12.16
C PRO A 139 1.89 -14.30 -13.30
N LEU A 140 3.20 -14.48 -13.43
CA LEU A 140 3.98 -13.90 -14.52
C LEU A 140 3.86 -14.82 -15.75
N SER A 141 3.41 -14.27 -16.88
CA SER A 141 3.32 -14.98 -18.16
C SER A 141 3.91 -14.12 -19.27
N PRO A 142 5.24 -14.15 -19.47
CA PRO A 142 5.92 -13.23 -20.39
C PRO A 142 5.57 -13.48 -21.86
N ASN A 143 5.33 -14.75 -22.21
CA ASN A 143 5.10 -15.20 -23.59
C ASN A 143 3.62 -15.09 -24.03
N LEU A 144 2.78 -14.45 -23.21
CA LEU A 144 1.36 -14.31 -23.50
C LEU A 144 1.12 -13.13 -24.44
N HIS A 145 0.36 -13.37 -25.50
CA HIS A 145 0.00 -12.37 -26.48
C HIS A 145 -0.81 -11.23 -25.83
N ARG A 146 -0.43 -9.98 -26.12
CA ARG A 146 -1.02 -8.77 -25.52
C ARG A 146 -2.14 -8.15 -26.35
N GLY A 147 -2.35 -8.64 -27.57
CA GLY A 147 -3.33 -8.10 -28.52
C GLY A 147 -4.74 -8.69 -28.38
N ARG A 148 -5.60 -8.38 -29.36
CA ARG A 148 -6.94 -8.93 -29.48
C ARG A 148 -6.91 -10.37 -30.03
N PRO A 149 -7.89 -11.22 -29.70
CA PRO A 149 -8.02 -12.55 -30.30
C PRO A 149 -8.42 -12.47 -31.77
N VAL A 150 -8.25 -13.57 -32.50
CA VAL A 150 -8.82 -13.73 -33.85
C VAL A 150 -10.33 -13.60 -33.77
N ARG A 151 -10.91 -12.67 -34.53
CA ARG A 151 -12.33 -12.31 -34.39
C ARG A 151 -13.25 -13.44 -34.83
N GLU A 152 -12.88 -14.17 -35.88
CA GLU A 152 -13.65 -15.28 -36.47
C GLU A 152 -13.83 -16.44 -35.48
N LEU A 153 -12.82 -16.72 -34.67
CA LEU A 153 -12.85 -17.78 -33.66
C LEU A 153 -13.48 -17.33 -32.34
N THR A 154 -14.32 -16.27 -32.34
CA THR A 154 -14.92 -15.75 -31.11
C THR A 154 -16.41 -15.43 -31.23
N ILE A 155 -17.15 -15.80 -30.18
CA ILE A 155 -18.60 -15.58 -30.07
C ILE A 155 -18.89 -14.74 -28.81
N PRO A 156 -19.84 -13.77 -28.84
CA PRO A 156 -20.20 -13.02 -27.64
C PRO A 156 -20.81 -13.92 -26.55
N LYS A 157 -20.26 -13.88 -25.33
CA LYS A 157 -20.84 -14.60 -24.17
C LYS A 157 -21.94 -13.76 -23.53
N ARG A 158 -23.20 -14.22 -23.62
CA ARG A 158 -24.31 -13.63 -22.85
C ARG A 158 -24.32 -14.24 -21.44
N GLY A 159 -24.32 -13.39 -20.42
CA GLY A 159 -24.40 -13.86 -19.03
C GLY A 159 -25.85 -14.05 -18.61
N SER A 160 -26.19 -15.19 -18.00
CA SER A 160 -27.52 -15.44 -17.45
C SER A 160 -27.76 -14.79 -16.09
N GLY A 161 -26.70 -14.32 -15.41
CA GLY A 161 -26.78 -13.84 -14.02
C GLY A 161 -27.24 -14.91 -13.04
N GLY A 162 -27.04 -16.21 -13.38
CA GLY A 162 -27.49 -17.32 -12.55
C GLY A 162 -28.97 -17.67 -12.67
N ARG A 163 -29.67 -17.09 -13.67
CA ARG A 163 -31.10 -17.36 -13.93
C ARG A 163 -31.30 -18.52 -14.90
N ASN A 164 -32.38 -19.28 -14.71
CA ASN A 164 -32.86 -20.27 -15.68
C ASN A 164 -33.80 -19.64 -16.74
N HIS A 165 -34.37 -20.46 -17.62
CA HIS A 165 -35.30 -20.00 -18.66
C HIS A 165 -36.62 -19.43 -18.11
N HIS A 166 -37.02 -19.81 -16.89
CA HIS A 166 -38.16 -19.20 -16.17
C HIS A 166 -37.81 -17.87 -15.47
N GLY A 167 -36.55 -17.43 -15.53
CA GLY A 167 -36.08 -16.21 -14.87
C GLY A 167 -35.75 -16.36 -13.38
N HIS A 168 -35.92 -17.55 -12.81
CA HIS A 168 -35.59 -17.82 -11.41
C HIS A 168 -34.07 -17.98 -11.21
N ILE A 169 -33.55 -17.38 -10.12
CA ILE A 169 -32.15 -17.54 -9.72
C ILE A 169 -31.95 -18.98 -9.22
N THR A 170 -31.28 -19.79 -10.03
CA THR A 170 -30.90 -21.17 -9.68
C THR A 170 -29.49 -21.22 -9.13
N VAL A 171 -28.58 -20.39 -9.63
CA VAL A 171 -27.18 -20.31 -9.17
C VAL A 171 -26.93 -18.96 -8.51
N ARG A 172 -26.67 -18.98 -7.20
CA ARG A 172 -26.34 -17.77 -6.42
C ARG A 172 -24.90 -17.31 -6.66
N GLY A 173 -24.60 -16.05 -6.37
CA GLY A 173 -23.25 -15.48 -6.50
C GLY A 173 -22.77 -15.27 -7.95
N ARG A 174 -23.68 -15.30 -8.94
CA ARG A 174 -23.38 -15.06 -10.35
C ARG A 174 -24.04 -13.77 -10.82
N GLY A 175 -23.27 -12.87 -11.43
CA GLY A 175 -23.79 -11.60 -11.99
C GLY A 175 -22.71 -10.51 -12.05
N GLY A 176 -22.95 -9.45 -12.82
CA GLY A 176 -22.12 -8.23 -12.81
C GLY A 176 -20.68 -8.34 -13.31
N GLY A 177 -20.28 -9.46 -13.91
CA GLY A 177 -18.93 -9.63 -14.46
C GLY A 177 -18.69 -8.79 -15.73
N HIS A 178 -17.41 -8.57 -16.05
CA HIS A 178 -17.00 -7.91 -17.30
C HIS A 178 -17.52 -8.67 -18.54
N ARG A 179 -17.81 -7.94 -19.64
CA ARG A 179 -18.25 -8.53 -20.92
C ARG A 179 -17.16 -9.45 -21.47
N ARG A 180 -17.52 -10.68 -21.85
CA ARG A 180 -16.57 -11.68 -22.37
C ARG A 180 -17.01 -12.16 -23.74
N ARG A 181 -16.03 -12.64 -24.51
CA ARG A 181 -16.25 -13.45 -25.71
C ARG A 181 -15.78 -14.87 -25.40
N LEU A 182 -16.55 -15.86 -25.84
CA LEU A 182 -16.13 -17.25 -25.86
C LEU A 182 -15.16 -17.42 -27.04
N ARG A 183 -14.15 -18.26 -26.84
CA ARG A 183 -13.26 -18.72 -27.91
C ARG A 183 -13.73 -20.08 -28.36
N LEU A 184 -13.80 -20.27 -29.68
CA LEU A 184 -14.03 -21.57 -30.28
C LEU A 184 -12.70 -22.32 -30.22
N VAL A 185 -12.61 -23.28 -29.30
CA VAL A 185 -11.44 -24.14 -29.12
C VAL A 185 -11.77 -25.48 -29.74
N ASP A 186 -10.88 -25.99 -30.59
CA ASP A 186 -11.00 -27.34 -31.14
C ASP A 186 -10.61 -28.36 -30.07
N PHE A 187 -11.61 -28.97 -29.43
CA PHE A 187 -11.42 -30.04 -28.46
C PHE A 187 -11.34 -31.43 -29.10
N TYR A 188 -11.79 -31.57 -30.35
CA TYR A 188 -11.91 -32.88 -30.99
C TYR A 188 -10.66 -33.23 -31.80
N ARG A 189 -10.00 -32.26 -32.44
CA ARG A 189 -8.74 -32.44 -33.17
C ARG A 189 -8.78 -33.62 -34.14
N TRP A 190 -9.83 -33.68 -34.96
CA TRP A 190 -10.04 -34.76 -35.94
C TRP A 190 -9.03 -34.74 -37.08
N GLU A 191 -8.48 -33.58 -37.42
CA GLU A 191 -7.54 -33.42 -38.53
C GLU A 191 -6.14 -33.92 -38.15
N PRO A 192 -5.60 -34.94 -38.84
CA PRO A 192 -4.24 -35.41 -38.62
C PRO A 192 -3.21 -34.47 -39.26
N GLY A 193 -1.99 -34.48 -38.73
CA GLY A 193 -0.85 -33.75 -39.31
C GLY A 193 -0.18 -32.77 -38.34
N GLU A 194 0.86 -32.10 -38.83
CA GLU A 194 1.61 -31.13 -38.04
C GLU A 194 0.90 -29.77 -38.05
N GLN A 195 0.63 -29.23 -36.86
CA GLN A 195 0.05 -27.91 -36.68
C GLN A 195 1.05 -27.02 -35.95
N ARG A 196 1.36 -25.86 -36.51
CA ARG A 196 2.33 -24.93 -35.93
C ARG A 196 1.63 -24.01 -34.93
N VAL A 197 2.15 -23.92 -33.71
CA VAL A 197 1.68 -22.93 -32.73
C VAL A 197 2.16 -21.54 -33.13
N VAL A 198 1.21 -20.61 -33.32
CA VAL A 198 1.48 -19.23 -33.71
C VAL A 198 1.75 -18.36 -32.48
N ARG A 199 0.85 -18.44 -31.49
CA ARG A 199 0.91 -17.65 -30.26
C ARG A 199 0.04 -18.25 -29.15
N LEU A 200 0.35 -17.82 -27.93
CA LEU A 200 -0.40 -18.16 -26.73
C LEU A 200 -1.26 -16.97 -26.32
N GLU A 201 -2.56 -17.17 -26.11
CA GLU A 201 -3.49 -16.10 -25.75
C GLU A 201 -4.14 -16.32 -24.38
N TYR A 202 -4.48 -15.22 -23.70
CA TYR A 202 -5.22 -15.27 -22.45
C TYR A 202 -6.70 -15.56 -22.66
N ASP A 203 -7.23 -16.63 -22.06
CA ASP A 203 -8.67 -16.89 -22.02
C ASP A 203 -9.37 -16.44 -20.73
N PRO A 204 -10.35 -15.50 -20.78
CA PRO A 204 -11.16 -15.17 -19.61
C PRO A 204 -12.24 -16.22 -19.31
N SER A 205 -12.35 -17.28 -20.12
CA SER A 205 -13.14 -18.46 -19.78
C SER A 205 -12.38 -19.32 -18.75
N PRO A 206 -13.05 -19.89 -17.73
CA PRO A 206 -12.37 -20.57 -16.63
C PRO A 206 -11.75 -21.93 -16.99
N GLN A 207 -11.82 -22.39 -18.24
CA GLN A 207 -11.50 -23.78 -18.59
C GLN A 207 -10.20 -24.01 -19.38
N CYS A 208 -9.55 -23.01 -19.99
CA CYS A 208 -8.33 -23.31 -20.76
C CYS A 208 -7.58 -22.04 -21.19
N ALA A 209 -6.25 -22.02 -21.12
CA ALA A 209 -5.44 -21.04 -21.86
C ALA A 209 -5.45 -21.41 -23.36
N THR A 210 -5.88 -20.50 -24.24
CA THR A 210 -6.04 -20.83 -25.66
C THR A 210 -4.71 -20.71 -26.41
N ILE A 211 -4.38 -21.75 -27.17
CA ILE A 211 -3.27 -21.78 -28.11
C ILE A 211 -3.86 -21.58 -29.50
N SER A 212 -3.33 -20.62 -30.27
CA SER A 212 -3.69 -20.50 -31.68
C SER A 212 -2.69 -21.27 -32.52
N THR A 213 -3.17 -22.21 -33.33
CA THR A 213 -2.38 -22.98 -34.30
C THR A 213 -2.73 -22.55 -35.72
N ASP A 214 -1.73 -22.52 -36.60
CA ASP A 214 -1.93 -22.48 -38.05
C ASP A 214 -1.75 -23.91 -38.57
N PRO A 215 -2.66 -24.43 -39.40
CA PRO A 215 -2.41 -25.68 -40.09
C PRO A 215 -1.20 -25.47 -40.99
N ALA A 216 -0.19 -26.35 -40.88
CA ALA A 216 0.94 -26.29 -41.79
C ALA A 216 0.39 -26.52 -43.20
N THR A 217 0.47 -25.49 -44.06
CA THR A 217 0.23 -25.68 -45.48
C THR A 217 1.37 -26.55 -45.98
N THR A 218 1.12 -27.86 -46.13
CA THR A 218 1.94 -28.71 -46.99
C THR A 218 1.89 -28.07 -48.36
N ARG A 219 2.91 -27.28 -48.70
CA ARG A 219 3.13 -26.86 -50.08
C ARG A 219 3.56 -28.12 -50.80
N ASP A 220 2.60 -28.82 -51.37
CA ASP A 220 2.87 -29.80 -52.40
C ASP A 220 3.68 -29.06 -53.47
N GLY A 221 4.93 -29.49 -53.61
CA GLY A 221 5.85 -28.96 -54.60
C GLY A 221 5.34 -29.29 -55.99
N SER A 222 4.51 -28.43 -56.57
CA SER A 222 4.43 -28.29 -58.01
C SER A 222 5.64 -27.47 -58.46
N LEU A 223 6.66 -28.19 -58.89
CA LEU A 223 7.69 -27.72 -59.81
C LEU A 223 7.00 -27.01 -60.99
N GLU A 224 7.25 -25.73 -61.16
CA GLU A 224 7.18 -25.04 -62.44
C GLU A 224 8.54 -24.32 -62.58
N LEU A 225 9.20 -24.62 -63.71
CA LEU A 225 10.52 -24.14 -64.12
C LEU A 225 10.51 -22.63 -64.42
#